data_AF-A0A137QB03-F1
#
_entry.id   AF-A0A137QB03-F1
#
_cell.length_a   1.000
_cell.length_b   1.000
_cell.length_c   1.000
_cell.angle_alpha   90.00
_cell.angle_beta   90.00
_cell.angle_gamma   90.00
#
_symmetry.space_group_name_H-M   'P 1'
#
loop_
_entity.id
_entity.type
_entity.pdbx_description
1 polymer ?
#
loop_
_entity_poly.entity_id
_entity_poly.type
_entity_poly.pdbx_seq_one_letter_code
_entity_poly.pdbx_strand_id
1 'polypeptide(L)' 'YCKTCETCAHTKTSTTKLSVQLHSLLILTQPWDRIGMNFVNPFPKSKGYNYL' A
#
# COMPACT_ATOMS: atom_id res chain seq x y z
N TYR A 1 25.87 -18.33 11.46
CA TYR A 1 25.20 -19.23 10.51
C TYR A 1 23.98 -18.58 9.85
N CYS A 2 22.94 -18.15 10.58
CA CYS A 2 21.74 -17.58 9.94
C CYS A 2 21.94 -16.25 9.18
N LYS A 3 23.02 -15.49 9.43
CA LYS A 3 23.34 -14.25 8.69
C LYS A 3 23.95 -14.49 7.30
N THR A 4 24.51 -15.68 7.07
CA THR A 4 25.23 -16.04 5.84
C THR A 4 24.48 -17.10 5.03
N CYS A 5 23.33 -17.57 5.52
CA CYS A 5 22.46 -18.51 4.81
C CYS A 5 21.52 -17.71 3.89
N GLU A 6 21.67 -17.90 2.59
CA GLU A 6 20.85 -17.25 1.56
C GLU A 6 19.37 -17.59 1.71
N THR A 7 19.04 -18.87 1.86
CA THR A 7 17.66 -19.33 2.06
C THR A 7 17.01 -18.67 3.26
N CYS A 8 17.74 -18.54 4.39
CA CYS A 8 17.22 -17.85 5.57
C CYS A 8 17.09 -16.34 5.36
N ALA A 9 17.96 -15.71 4.58
CA ALA A 9 17.87 -14.27 4.29
C ALA A 9 16.62 -13.93 3.46
N HIS A 10 16.25 -14.78 2.50
CA HIS A 10 15.08 -14.57 1.64
C HIS A 10 13.75 -14.97 2.28
N THR A 11 13.74 -16.03 3.09
CA THR A 11 12.48 -16.57 3.64
C THR A 11 12.11 -15.97 4.99
N LYS A 12 13.07 -15.38 5.72
CA LYS A 12 12.81 -14.80 7.03
C LYS A 12 11.95 -13.54 6.90
N THR A 13 10.87 -13.49 7.66
CA THR A 13 10.04 -12.29 7.81
C THR A 13 10.89 -11.10 8.26
N SER A 14 10.82 -9.99 7.51
CA SER A 14 11.46 -8.74 7.90
C SER A 14 10.88 -8.24 9.22
N THR A 15 11.73 -8.12 10.22
CA THR A 15 11.39 -7.46 11.50
C THR A 15 11.75 -5.97 11.48
N THR A 16 12.36 -5.48 10.40
CA THR A 16 12.67 -4.06 10.24
C THR A 16 11.38 -3.32 9.95
N LYS A 17 10.93 -2.52 10.91
CA LYS A 17 9.79 -1.61 10.71
C LYS A 17 10.12 -0.69 9.55
N LEU A 18 9.23 -0.60 8.57
CA LEU A 18 9.34 0.41 7.51
C LEU A 18 9.16 1.77 8.19
N SER A 19 10.26 2.45 8.50
CA SER A 19 10.26 3.80 9.07
C SER A 19 10.12 4.89 8.00
N VAL A 20 9.71 4.50 6.80
CA VAL A 20 9.46 5.45 5.72
C VAL A 20 8.22 6.23 6.08
N GLN A 21 8.40 7.54 6.25
CA GLN A 21 7.29 8.47 6.30
C GLN A 21 6.55 8.35 4.96
N LEU A 22 5.28 7.97 5.01
CA LEU A 22 4.40 8.06 3.85
C LEU A 22 4.59 9.48 3.30
N HIS A 23 5.11 9.59 2.07
CA HIS A 23 5.39 10.89 1.48
C HIS A 23 4.06 11.64 1.49
N SER A 24 4.01 12.71 2.28
CA SER A 24 2.81 13.53 2.33
C SER A 24 2.61 14.07 0.92
N LEU A 25 1.40 13.92 0.39
CA LEU A 25 1.05 14.60 -0.84
C LEU A 25 1.29 16.09 -0.62
N LEU A 26 1.96 16.74 -1.58
CA LEU A 26 2.12 18.19 -1.54
C LEU A 26 0.74 18.83 -1.37
N ILE A 27 0.67 19.88 -0.54
CA ILE A 27 -0.56 20.66 -0.40
C ILE A 27 -0.87 21.24 -1.77
N LEU A 28 -2.00 20.83 -2.33
CA LEU A 28 -2.48 21.32 -3.61
C LEU A 28 -2.92 22.78 -3.45
N THR A 29 -2.46 23.65 -4.33
CA THR A 29 -2.74 25.09 -4.24
C THR A 29 -3.96 25.49 -5.07
N GLN A 30 -4.42 24.62 -5.97
CA GLN A 30 -5.61 24.83 -6.78
C GLN A 30 -6.55 23.61 -6.74
N PRO A 31 -7.87 23.81 -6.93
CA PRO A 31 -8.80 22.71 -7.10
C PRO A 31 -8.37 21.82 -8.27
N TRP A 32 -8.45 20.50 -8.08
CA TRP A 32 -8.16 19.49 -9.11
C TRP A 32 -6.70 19.33 -9.53
N ASP A 33 -5.73 19.96 -8.87
CA ASP A 33 -4.29 19.82 -9.20
C ASP A 33 -3.79 18.36 -9.19
N ARG A 34 -4.37 17.52 -8.32
CA ARG A 34 -4.08 16.10 -8.26
C ARG A 34 -5.25 15.33 -7.65
N ILE A 35 -5.62 14.23 -8.29
CA ILE A 35 -6.70 13.35 -7.83
C ILE A 35 -6.11 11.98 -7.52
N GLY A 36 -6.23 11.56 -6.26
CA GLY A 36 -5.97 10.19 -5.86
C GLY A 36 -7.27 9.39 -5.92
N MET A 37 -7.28 8.27 -6.65
CA MET A 37 -8.40 7.33 -6.68
C MET A 37 -7.93 5.99 -6.13
N ASN A 38 -8.76 5.35 -5.31
CA ASN A 38 -8.53 4.00 -4.82
C ASN A 38 -9.79 3.17 -5.02
N PHE A 39 -9.63 1.93 -5.47
CA PHE A 39 -10.74 0.99 -5.56
C PHE A 39 -10.84 0.22 -4.25
N VAL A 40 -12.05 0.12 -3.73
CA VAL A 40 -12.36 -0.74 -2.60
C VAL A 40 -13.20 -1.89 -3.14
N ASN A 41 -12.76 -3.12 -2.95
CA ASN A 41 -13.48 -4.31 -3.36
C ASN A 41 -13.06 -5.51 -2.48
N PRO A 42 -13.92 -6.55 -2.35
CA PRO A 42 -15.27 -6.68 -2.91
C PRO A 42 -16.37 -6.20 -1.96
N PHE A 43 -17.32 -5.41 -2.48
CA PHE A 43 -18.52 -5.03 -1.75
C PHE A 43 -19.64 -6.11 -1.87
N PRO A 44 -20.66 -6.10 -0.99
CA PRO A 44 -21.89 -6.83 -1.23
C PRO A 44 -22.53 -6.39 -2.56
N LYS A 45 -23.07 -7.35 -3.32
CA LYS A 45 -23.72 -7.03 -4.60
C LYS A 45 -24.97 -6.18 -4.38
N SER A 46 -25.04 -5.03 -5.03
CA SER A 46 -26.25 -4.20 -5.13
C SER A 46 -26.55 -3.97 -6.61
N LYS A 47 -27.76 -4.33 -7.06
CA LYS A 47 -28.17 -4.25 -8.48
C LYS A 47 -27.18 -4.90 -9.47
N GLY A 48 -26.42 -5.91 -9.02
CA GLY A 48 -25.43 -6.62 -9.84
C GLY A 48 -23.98 -6.11 -9.74
N TYR A 49 -23.74 -5.00 -9.04
CA TYR A 49 -22.40 -4.39 -8.90
C TYR A 49 -21.85 -4.56 -7.49
N ASN A 50 -20.52 -4.68 -7.36
CA ASN A 50 -19.80 -4.87 -6.10
C ASN A 50 -18.54 -3.98 -5.96
N TYR A 51 -18.52 -2.88 -6.70
CA TYR A 51 -17.45 -1.89 -6.74
C TYR A 51 -18.07 -0.48 -6.81
N LEU A 52 -17.29 0.54 -6.45
CA LEU A 52 -17.64 1.96 -6.52
C LEU A 52 -16.69 2.69 -7.46
#